data_AF-A0A6H9YQL7-F1
#
_entry.id   AF-A0A6H9YQL7-F1
#
_cell.length_a   1.000
_cell.length_b   1.000
_cell.length_c   1.000
_cell.angle_alpha   90.00
_cell.angle_beta   90.00
_cell.angle_gamma   90.00
#
_symmetry.space_group_name_H-M   'P 1'
#
loop_
_entity.id
_entity.type
_entity.pdbx_description
1 polymer ?
#
loop_
_entity_poly.entity_id
_entity_poly.type
_entity_poly.pdbx_seq_one_letter_code
_entity_poly.pdbx_strand_id
1 'polypeptide(L)' 'MPPVDDRAEPLLFTPEQAAQLLGVKASWLRRKAAARAIPCTFLGKHLRFSRADLETIITAGEQSPRQRPHRLG' A
#
# COMPACT_ATOMS: atom_id res chain seq x y z
N MET A 1 12.09 -18.51 -29.51
CA MET A 1 11.41 -17.85 -28.38
C MET A 1 12.48 -17.16 -27.54
N PRO A 2 12.31 -15.89 -27.14
CA PRO A 2 13.13 -15.35 -26.06
C PRO A 2 12.81 -16.16 -24.78
N PRO A 3 13.78 -16.33 -23.85
CA PRO A 3 13.47 -16.87 -22.54
C PRO A 3 12.43 -15.93 -21.91
N VAL A 4 11.29 -16.49 -21.49
CA VAL A 4 10.41 -15.78 -20.58
C VAL A 4 11.24 -15.55 -19.34
N ASP A 5 11.77 -14.33 -19.18
CA ASP A 5 12.34 -13.94 -17.91
C ASP A 5 11.20 -14.13 -16.91
N ASP A 6 11.44 -14.99 -15.93
CA ASP A 6 10.77 -15.06 -14.63
C ASP A 6 10.88 -13.69 -13.96
N ARG A 7 10.27 -12.68 -14.58
CA ARG A 7 9.61 -11.54 -13.97
C ARG A 7 8.52 -12.12 -13.08
N ALA A 8 8.93 -12.92 -12.10
CA ALA A 8 8.17 -13.23 -10.93
C ALA A 8 7.91 -11.87 -10.32
N GLU A 9 6.83 -11.24 -10.78
CA GLU A 9 6.27 -10.05 -10.19
C GLU A 9 6.31 -10.34 -8.70
N PRO A 10 7.08 -9.56 -7.92
CA PRO A 10 7.26 -9.88 -6.53
C PRO A 10 5.88 -10.05 -5.93
N LEU A 11 5.57 -11.26 -5.44
CA LEU A 11 4.24 -11.59 -4.91
C LEU A 11 3.81 -10.59 -3.84
N LEU A 12 4.81 -9.95 -3.21
CA LEU A 12 4.69 -8.97 -2.17
C LEU A 12 5.62 -7.76 -2.43
N PHE A 13 5.01 -6.60 -2.59
CA PHE A 13 5.66 -5.30 -2.74
C PHE A 13 6.13 -4.75 -1.38
N THR A 14 7.27 -4.07 -1.37
CA THR A 14 7.69 -3.29 -0.20
C THR A 14 6.83 -2.04 -0.03
N PRO A 15 6.78 -1.41 1.16
CA PRO A 15 6.11 -0.11 1.32
C PRO A 15 6.60 0.96 0.35
N GLU A 16 7.87 0.92 -0.07
CA GLU A 16 8.41 1.88 -1.04
C GLU A 16 7.95 1.56 -2.47
N GLN A 17 7.90 0.29 -2.85
CA GLN A 17 7.35 -0.10 -4.15
C GLN A 17 5.85 0.17 -4.23
N ALA A 18 5.09 -0.22 -3.19
CA ALA A 18 3.67 0.08 -3.07
C ALA A 18 3.40 1.59 -3.16
N ALA A 19 4.23 2.41 -2.52
CA ALA A 19 4.13 3.86 -2.59
C ALA A 19 4.30 4.38 -4.02
N GLN A 20 5.30 3.87 -4.75
CA GLN A 20 5.52 4.23 -6.15
C GLN A 20 4.36 3.80 -7.05
N LEU A 21 3.86 2.57 -6.89
CA LEU A 21 2.75 2.03 -7.67
C LEU A 21 1.45 2.80 -7.43
N LEU A 22 1.17 3.20 -6.18
CA LEU A 22 -0.01 3.97 -5.81
C LEU A 22 0.17 5.48 -6.03
N GLY A 23 1.37 5.96 -6.34
CA GLY A 23 1.68 7.39 -6.42
C GLY A 23 1.57 8.14 -5.09
N VAL A 24 1.73 7.44 -3.94
CA VAL A 24 1.62 8.02 -2.60
C VAL A 24 2.96 8.05 -1.88
N LYS A 25 3.05 8.73 -0.73
CA LYS A 25 4.26 8.71 0.11
C LYS A 25 4.37 7.42 0.91
N ALA A 26 5.56 6.80 0.95
CA ALA A 26 5.82 5.62 1.78
C ALA A 26 5.56 5.87 3.28
N SER A 27 5.78 7.09 3.76
CA SER A 27 5.45 7.48 5.14
C SER A 27 3.94 7.46 5.43
N TRP A 28 3.10 7.76 4.43
CA TRP A 28 1.65 7.64 4.55
C TRP A 28 1.24 6.17 4.68
N LEU A 29 1.81 5.28 3.86
CA LEU A 29 1.59 3.84 3.97
C LEU A 29 2.01 3.31 5.34
N ARG A 30 3.19 3.67 5.84
CA ARG A 30 3.65 3.27 7.18
C ARG A 30 2.69 3.75 8.28
N ARG A 31 2.22 5.00 8.20
CA ARG A 31 1.30 5.57 9.20
C ARG A 31 -0.08 4.92 9.14
N LYS A 32 -0.61 4.67 7.93
CA LYS A 32 -1.87 3.96 7.71
C LYS A 32 -1.79 2.50 8.17
N ALA A 33 -0.69 1.81 7.89
CA ALA A 33 -0.44 0.45 8.34
C ALA A 33 -0.32 0.38 9.88
N ALA A 34 0.40 1.30 10.50
CA ALA A 34 0.48 1.41 11.96
C ALA A 34 -0.88 1.69 12.61
N ALA A 35 -1.72 2.52 11.96
CA ALA A 35 -3.10 2.76 12.36
C ALA A 35 -4.07 1.62 11.96
N ARG A 36 -3.57 0.54 11.32
CA ARG A 36 -4.35 -0.59 10.82
C ARG A 36 -5.51 -0.20 9.89
N ALA A 37 -5.37 0.96 9.25
CA ALA A 37 -6.38 1.58 8.39
C ALA A 37 -6.24 1.21 6.91
N ILE A 38 -5.23 0.39 6.58
CA ILE A 38 -5.06 -0.25 5.27
C ILE A 38 -4.68 -1.72 5.48
N PRO A 39 -5.04 -2.60 4.54
CA PRO A 39 -4.55 -3.97 4.55
C PRO A 39 -3.05 -3.98 4.29
N CYS A 40 -2.33 -4.77 5.08
CA CYS A 40 -0.89 -4.95 4.97
C CYS A 40 -0.50 -6.31 5.52
N THR A 41 0.44 -6.96 4.84
CA THR A 41 0.93 -8.29 5.20
C THR A 41 2.24 -8.15 5.96
N PHE A 42 2.26 -8.57 7.23
CA PHE A 42 3.48 -8.61 8.02
C PHE A 42 4.22 -9.93 7.78
N LEU A 43 5.34 -9.88 7.08
CA LEU A 43 6.29 -11.00 6.99
C LEU A 43 7.37 -10.81 8.06
N GLY A 44 7.09 -11.33 9.25
CA GLY A 44 7.96 -11.15 10.41
C GLY A 44 8.10 -9.67 10.78
N LYS A 45 9.32 -9.14 10.69
CA LYS A 45 9.62 -7.71 10.95
C LYS A 45 9.36 -6.79 9.75
N HIS A 46 9.00 -7.34 8.59
CA HIS A 46 8.87 -6.59 7.35
C HIS A 46 7.40 -6.40 6.98
N LEU A 47 7.03 -5.16 6.75
CA LEU A 47 5.75 -4.81 6.13
C LEU A 47 5.85 -5.07 4.63
N ARG A 48 4.92 -5.84 4.07
CA ARG A 48 4.75 -5.98 2.63
C ARG A 48 3.29 -5.85 2.21
N PHE A 49 3.08 -5.56 0.95
CA PHE A 49 1.78 -5.38 0.32
C PHE A 49 1.65 -6.34 -0.84
N SER A 50 0.63 -7.19 -0.83
CA SER A 50 0.26 -7.98 -2.01
C SER A 50 -0.46 -7.10 -3.03
N ARG A 51 -0.59 -7.58 -4.27
CA ARG A 51 -1.41 -6.93 -5.30
C ARG A 51 -2.85 -6.68 -4.80
N ALA A 52 -3.46 -7.68 -4.15
CA ALA A 52 -4.81 -7.58 -3.59
C ALA A 52 -4.91 -6.51 -2.47
N ASP A 53 -3.86 -6.35 -1.66
CA ASP A 53 -3.80 -5.28 -0.66
C ASP A 53 -3.81 -3.92 -1.35
N LEU A 54 -3.02 -3.74 -2.42
CA LEU A 54 -2.99 -2.48 -3.18
C LEU A 54 -4.34 -2.16 -3.80
N GLU A 55 -4.99 -3.13 -4.44
CA GLU A 55 -6.33 -2.96 -5.02
C GLU A 55 -7.35 -2.55 -3.96
N THR A 56 -7.32 -3.20 -2.79
CA THR A 56 -8.17 -2.82 -1.66
C THR A 56 -7.86 -1.41 -1.16
N ILE A 57 -6.59 -1.00 -1.13
CA ILE A 57 -6.18 0.36 -0.75
C ILE A 57 -6.70 1.38 -1.77
N ILE A 58 -6.67 1.05 -3.06
CA ILE A 58 -7.22 1.91 -4.13
C ILE A 58 -8.73 2.06 -3.92
N THR A 59 -9.47 0.96 -3.82
CA THR A 59 -10.93 0.98 -3.59
C THR A 59 -11.32 1.68 -2.29
N ALA A 60 -10.57 1.48 -1.20
CA ALA A 60 -10.78 2.18 0.05
C ALA A 60 -10.37 3.66 -0.01
N GLY A 61 -9.39 4.02 -0.85
CA GLY A 61 -8.93 5.39 -1.10
C GLY A 61 -9.91 6.21 -1.94
N GLU A 62 -10.59 5.56 -2.90
CA GLU A 62 -11.71 6.13 -3.66
C GLU A 62 -12.84 6.61 -2.73
N GLN A 63 -12.95 6.05 -1.52
CA GLN A 63 -13.98 6.42 -0.54
C GLN A 63 -13.71 7.71 0.27
N SER A 64 -12.64 8.47 0.03
CA SER A 64 -12.55 9.95 0.20
C SER A 64 -11.21 10.45 0.80
N PRO A 65 -10.61 11.53 0.25
CA PRO A 65 -9.59 12.34 0.93
C PRO A 65 -10.15 13.30 2.01
N ARG A 66 -11.41 13.18 2.45
CA ARG A 66 -12.13 14.25 3.16
C ARG A 66 -12.19 14.17 4.69
N GLN A 67 -11.55 13.21 5.35
CA GLN A 67 -11.61 13.17 6.82
C GLN A 67 -10.38 13.78 7.49
N ARG A 68 -10.34 15.13 7.46
CA ARG A 68 -10.03 15.88 8.68
C ARG A 68 -11.05 17.01 8.87
N PRO A 69 -11.95 16.90 9.87
CA PRO A 69 -12.82 17.98 10.27
C PRO A 69 -11.99 19.17 10.77
N HIS A 70 -12.41 20.36 10.39
CA HIS A 70 -11.92 21.63 10.92
C HIS A 70 -12.11 21.59 12.45
N ARG A 71 -10.99 21.55 13.19
CA ARG A 71 -10.99 21.70 14.65
C ARG A 71 -11.29 23.17 14.93
N LEU A 72 -12.56 23.48 15.14
CA LEU A 72 -12.98 24.72 15.80
C LEU A 72 -12.81 24.52 17.30
N GLY A 73 -11.95 25.34 17.89
CA GLY A 73 -11.70 25.48 19.31
C GLY A 73 -10.88 26.73 19.52
#